data_AF-V4YMW4-F1
#
_entry.id   AF-V4YMW4-F1
#
_cell.length_a   1.000
_cell.length_b   1.000
_cell.length_c   1.000
_cell.angle_alpha   90.00
_cell.angle_beta   90.00
_cell.angle_gamma   90.00
#
_symmetry.space_group_name_H-M   'P 1'
#
loop_
_entity.id
_entity.type
_entity.pdbx_description
1 polymer ?
#
loop_
_entity_poly.entity_id
_entity_poly.type
_entity_poly.pdbx_seq_one_letter_code
_entity_poly.pdbx_strand_id
1 'polypeptide(L)' 'MTTAYSADTGVFVRCGGPDNEKFQRLRRAVQQAGVSLVVPQRVYGELGGDPAAEAYPSGNIPYPMGFEEGWIVVAD' A
#
# COMPACT_ATOMS: atom_id res chain seq x y z
N MET A 1 0.73 -1.79 -23.34
CA MET A 1 0.96 -0.81 -22.27
C MET A 1 0.09 -1.23 -21.10
N THR A 2 0.70 -1.57 -19.96
CA THR A 2 -0.05 -1.95 -18.75
C THR A 2 -0.25 -0.70 -17.92
N THR A 3 -1.50 -0.39 -17.55
CA THR A 3 -1.81 0.76 -16.68
C THR A 3 -1.35 0.43 -15.26
N ALA A 4 -0.42 1.21 -14.73
CA ALA A 4 0.00 1.12 -13.33
C ALA A 4 -0.76 2.17 -12.50
N TYR A 5 -1.33 1.73 -11.37
CA TYR A 5 -2.04 2.60 -10.44
C TYR A 5 -1.11 2.93 -9.29
N SER A 6 -0.53 4.13 -9.28
CA SER A 6 0.36 4.56 -8.21
C SER A 6 -0.41 5.26 -7.09
N ALA A 7 -0.10 4.94 -5.84
CA ALA A 7 -0.71 5.53 -4.66
C ALA A 7 0.34 6.26 -3.82
N ASP A 8 0.01 7.52 -3.47
CA ASP A 8 0.83 8.37 -2.61
C ASP A 8 0.53 8.14 -1.12
N THR A 9 1.46 8.51 -0.24
CA THR A 9 1.32 8.50 1.22
C THR A 9 -0.01 9.07 1.68
N GLY A 10 -0.43 10.19 1.07
CA GLY A 10 -1.66 10.89 1.43
C GLY A 10 -2.94 10.06 1.25
N VAL A 11 -2.96 9.12 0.31
CA VAL A 11 -4.11 8.23 0.09
C VAL A 11 -4.28 7.29 1.29
N PHE A 12 -3.19 6.67 1.75
CA PHE A 12 -3.19 5.76 2.89
C PHE A 12 -3.48 6.52 4.19
N VAL A 13 -2.84 7.66 4.42
CA VAL A 13 -3.08 8.50 5.61
C VAL A 13 -4.54 8.93 5.70
N ARG A 14 -5.16 9.31 4.57
CA ARG A 14 -6.55 9.77 4.55
C ARG A 14 -7.58 8.64 4.62
N CYS A 15 -7.24 7.47 4.09
CA CYS A 15 -8.02 6.25 4.27
C CYS A 15 -7.94 5.75 5.71
N GLY A 16 -6.86 6.05 6.44
CA GLY A 16 -6.62 5.58 7.79
C GLY A 16 -6.13 4.14 7.83
N GLY A 17 -6.13 3.55 9.03
CA GLY A 17 -5.69 2.18 9.25
C GLY A 17 -6.64 1.12 8.68
N PRO A 18 -6.27 -0.16 8.76
CA PRO A 18 -7.03 -1.28 8.20
C PRO A 18 -8.47 -1.36 8.72
N ASP A 19 -8.74 -0.97 9.96
CA ASP A 19 -10.11 -0.96 10.51
C ASP A 19 -10.98 0.20 10.02
N ASN A 20 -10.41 1.16 9.27
CA ASN A 20 -11.17 2.29 8.74
C ASN A 20 -12.00 1.86 7.52
N GLU A 21 -13.26 2.30 7.48
CA GLU A 21 -14.18 2.02 6.39
C GLU A 21 -13.62 2.45 5.01
N LYS A 22 -12.92 3.59 4.96
CA LYS A 22 -12.32 4.09 3.70
C LYS A 22 -11.22 3.17 3.20
N PHE A 23 -10.38 2.64 4.10
CA PHE A 23 -9.35 1.67 3.76
C PHE A 23 -9.97 0.37 3.23
N GLN A 24 -10.99 -0.16 3.90
CA GLN A 24 -11.69 -1.36 3.45
C GLN A 24 -12.40 -1.17 2.10
N ARG A 25 -12.98 0.01 1.85
CA ARG A 25 -13.55 0.35 0.53
C ARG A 25 -12.48 0.40 -0.56
N LEU A 26 -11.33 1.01 -0.28
CA LEU A 26 -10.20 1.04 -1.21
C LEU A 26 -9.71 -0.38 -1.53
N ARG A 27 -9.46 -1.21 -0.50
CA ARG A 27 -9.07 -2.61 -0.65
C ARG A 27 -10.04 -3.38 -1.56
N ARG A 28 -11.34 -3.30 -1.29
CA ARG A 28 -12.37 -3.97 -2.10
C ARG A 28 -12.38 -3.48 -3.55
N ALA A 29 -12.25 -2.18 -3.78
CA ALA A 29 -12.25 -1.61 -5.13
C ALA A 29 -11.04 -2.09 -5.95
N VAL A 30 -9.85 -2.08 -5.34
CA VAL A 30 -8.60 -2.53 -5.97
C VAL A 30 -8.67 -4.03 -6.28
N GLN A 31 -9.11 -4.84 -5.31
CA GLN A 31 -9.27 -6.28 -5.48
C GLN A 31 -10.32 -6.64 -6.54
N GLN A 32 -11.49 -5.97 -6.56
CA GLN A 32 -12.53 -6.18 -7.56
C GLN A 32 -12.07 -5.79 -8.97
N ALA A 33 -11.21 -4.77 -9.08
CA ALA A 33 -10.62 -4.38 -10.35
C ALA A 33 -9.49 -5.34 -10.81
N GLY A 34 -9.01 -6.23 -9.93
CA GLY A 34 -7.89 -7.14 -10.24
C GLY A 34 -6.58 -6.39 -10.49
N VAL A 35 -6.41 -5.21 -9.90
CA VAL A 35 -5.20 -4.38 -10.03
C VAL A 35 -4.45 -4.34 -8.71
N SER A 36 -3.17 -3.95 -8.76
CA SER A 36 -2.39 -3.65 -7.57
C SER A 36 -2.04 -2.17 -7.54
N LEU A 37 -2.03 -1.60 -6.35
CA LEU A 37 -1.50 -0.26 -6.12
C LEU A 37 0.01 -0.32 -5.97
N VAL A 38 0.70 0.47 -6.75
CA VAL A 38 2.14 0.64 -6.66
C VAL A 38 2.44 1.79 -5.71
N VAL A 39 3.32 1.54 -4.76
CA VAL A 39 3.76 2.50 -3.74
C VAL A 39 5.24 2.74 -3.95
N PRO A 40 5.68 3.95 -4.32
CA PRO A 40 7.10 4.23 -4.45
C PRO A 40 7.86 3.97 -3.13
N GLN A 41 9.10 3.49 -3.20
CA GLN A 41 9.93 3.23 -2.00
C GLN A 41 9.99 4.43 -1.03
N ARG A 42 9.99 5.66 -1.55
CA ARG A 42 9.92 6.88 -0.74
C ARG A 42 8.63 6.94 0.09
N VAL A 43 7.49 6.68 -0.54
CA VAL A 43 6.18 6.65 0.14
C VAL A 43 6.18 5.54 1.18
N TYR A 44 6.71 4.37 0.86
CA TYR A 44 6.84 3.27 1.81
C TYR A 44 7.62 3.66 3.09
N GLY A 45 8.70 4.44 2.95
CA GLY A 45 9.42 5.00 4.09
C GLY A 45 8.59 6.01 4.90
N GLU A 46 7.84 6.90 4.24
CA GLU A 46 6.93 7.85 4.90
C GLU A 46 5.80 7.16 5.68
N LEU A 47 5.42 5.97 5.24
CA LEU A 47 4.41 5.10 5.83
C LEU A 47 4.94 4.30 7.04
N GLY A 48 6.21 4.50 7.45
CA GLY A 48 6.83 3.84 8.60
C GLY A 48 7.53 2.52 8.26
N GLY A 49 7.67 2.22 6.97
CA GLY A 49 8.44 1.08 6.50
C GLY A 49 9.94 1.32 6.58
N ASP A 50 10.71 0.24 6.66
CA ASP A 50 12.16 0.33 6.56
C ASP A 50 12.60 0.21 5.09
N PRO A 51 13.04 1.31 4.44
CA PRO A 51 13.46 1.28 3.05
C PRO A 51 14.74 0.46 2.82
N ALA A 52 15.48 0.13 3.88
CA ALA A 52 16.70 -0.70 3.80
C ALA A 52 16.43 -2.20 4.02
N ALA A 53 15.19 -2.60 4.28
CA ALA A 53 14.87 -3.99 4.57
C ALA A 53 14.95 -4.89 3.35
N GLU A 54 15.40 -6.12 3.55
CA GLU A 54 15.53 -7.14 2.50
C GLU A 54 14.17 -7.76 2.09
N ALA A 55 13.13 -7.56 2.89
CA ALA A 55 11.77 -8.06 2.61
C ALA A 55 10.70 -7.04 3.04
N TYR A 56 9.65 -6.92 2.22
CA TYR A 56 8.46 -6.12 2.52
C TYR A 56 7.28 -7.01 2.97
N PRO A 57 6.38 -6.52 3.83
CA PRO A 57 6.49 -5.31 4.64
C PRO A 57 7.44 -5.52 5.85
N SER A 58 8.21 -4.49 6.19
CA SER A 58 9.19 -4.39 7.27
C SER A 58 8.99 -3.07 8.02
N GLY A 59 9.42 -3.00 9.28
CA GLY A 59 9.24 -1.79 10.09
C GLY A 59 7.82 -1.68 10.67
N ASN A 60 7.40 -0.46 11.06
CA ASN A 60 6.17 -0.23 11.81
C ASN A 60 5.06 0.32 10.89
N ILE A 61 4.77 -0.42 9.84
CA ILE A 61 3.80 -0.02 8.83
C ILE A 61 2.38 -0.30 9.33
N PRO A 62 1.44 0.65 9.24
CA PRO A 62 0.08 0.45 9.73
C PRO A 62 -0.82 -0.45 8.85
N TYR A 63 -0.41 -0.78 7.63
CA TYR A 63 -1.18 -1.62 6.68
C TYR A 63 -0.35 -2.81 6.14
N PRO A 64 0.17 -3.70 7.01
CA PRO A 64 0.97 -4.85 6.59
C PRO A 64 0.14 -5.82 5.73
N MET A 65 -1.14 -6.01 6.10
CA MET A 65 -2.07 -6.90 5.39
C MET A 65 -2.20 -6.56 3.90
N GLY A 66 -2.12 -5.29 3.51
CA GLY A 66 -2.26 -4.92 2.11
C GLY A 66 -1.09 -5.39 1.23
N PHE A 67 0.11 -5.46 1.81
CA PHE A 67 1.29 -6.02 1.17
C PHE A 67 1.25 -7.55 1.19
N GLU A 68 0.85 -8.16 2.32
CA GLU A 68 0.71 -9.61 2.45
C GLU A 68 -0.31 -10.19 1.45
N GLU A 69 -1.42 -9.47 1.22
CA GLU A 69 -2.44 -9.83 0.23
C GLU A 69 -2.07 -9.47 -1.22
N GLY A 70 -0.94 -8.79 -1.45
CA GLY A 70 -0.40 -8.49 -2.78
C GLY A 70 -1.13 -7.42 -3.59
N TRP A 71 -2.10 -6.70 -3.00
CA TRP A 71 -2.79 -5.59 -3.67
C TRP A 71 -2.10 -4.24 -3.44
N ILE A 72 -1.12 -4.18 -2.54
CA ILE A 72 -0.15 -3.09 -2.42
C ILE A 72 1.24 -3.65 -2.74
N VAL A 73 1.95 -3.00 -3.66
CA VAL A 73 3.28 -3.42 -4.12
C VAL A 73 4.22 -2.24 -4.01
N VAL A 74 5.42 -2.44 -3.46
CA VAL A 74 6.45 -1.38 -3.45
C VAL A 74 7.17 -1.39 -4.79
N ALA A 75 7.30 -0.21 -5.42
CA ALA A 75 8.17 -0.03 -6.59
C ALA A 75 9.54 0.49 -6.17
N ASP A 76 10.55 0.00 -6.90
CA ASP A 76 11.95 0.46 -6.88
C ASP A 76 12.07 1.97 -7.16
#